data_AF-A0A3B9FPX2-F1
#
_entry.id   AF-A0A3B9FPX2-F1
#
_cell.length_a   1.000
_cell.length_b   1.000
_cell.length_c   1.000
_cell.angle_alpha   90.00
_cell.angle_beta   90.00
_cell.angle_gamma   90.00
#
_symmetry.space_group_name_H-M   'P 1'
#
loop_
_entity.id
_entity.type
_entity.pdbx_description
1 polymer ?
#
loop_
_entity_poly.entity_id
_entity_poly.type
_entity_poly.pdbx_seq_one_letter_code
_entity_poly.pdbx_strand_id
1 'polypeptide(L)'
;SYGNKVHYHHHGAWFARHGYVCLLIDTIQLGEIEGIHHGTYSKDMWWWVSRGYTPAGVEAWNGMRAIDYLQTRPEVDPQRIGVTGRSGGGAYSWWVAALDERIKAAVPVAGITSMRDHVVDGCVEGHCDCMYQVNSARWDYAMIPSLVAPRALLISNTDKDRIFPLDGVLQVHAGTRKLYRMLGAGGNLGLHITEGGHKDTQDLRVHAFSWFNRFLKGQNPPPPIEKPAVKYFQPDQLKVLDEIPSDEITSRIHDSFVAPAPAPPVPEDGESWAEYRGKVLAGLEERVFGAWPRKSPPPGTKTDTDLSYGGISLSVHRFVSQAPWELSLYLAHREGLDRNELDLVVLNALDEEGWKDFAATYGKVFGEAFPKGLELPAHDPEALEAERRMFGSHKWAMAYVAPRGIGPTRWSGDAKKLNQVKRRFYLLGETLDGMRVHDLVRSAGALRSIRGMSGVSLWMQGSGEMAANLLYSSLYVPDVARLDLHDLPASHMDGPAYLNVLRILDLPQTVALATERTRVVLYQTEAEYDGFPGKVVEALGLGSKAFGVRKSLPGD
;
A
#
# COMPACT_ATOMS: atom_id res chain seq x y z
N SER A 1 21.10 19.76 13.44
CA SER A 1 21.36 18.35 13.78
C SER A 1 22.84 18.05 13.59
N TYR A 2 23.41 17.04 14.28
CA TYR A 2 24.77 16.54 13.98
C TYR A 2 24.75 15.24 13.15
N GLY A 3 23.57 14.75 12.80
CA GLY A 3 23.40 13.46 12.16
C GLY A 3 23.50 12.28 13.13
N ASN A 4 22.90 11.15 12.76
CA ASN A 4 22.92 9.95 13.59
C ASN A 4 24.28 9.25 13.62
N LYS A 5 25.20 9.57 12.69
CA LYS A 5 26.60 9.10 12.72
C LYS A 5 27.30 9.36 14.05
N VAL A 6 26.99 10.45 14.74
CA VAL A 6 27.63 10.79 16.03
C VAL A 6 27.34 9.77 17.13
N HIS A 7 26.23 9.05 17.03
CA HIS A 7 25.89 8.00 17.99
C HIS A 7 26.60 6.67 17.72
N TYR A 8 27.04 6.43 16.48
CA TYR A 8 27.55 5.15 16.00
C TYR A 8 29.02 5.18 15.54
N HIS A 9 29.70 6.33 15.63
CA HIS A 9 31.07 6.48 15.15
C HIS A 9 32.09 5.50 15.77
N HIS A 10 31.83 4.95 16.96
CA HIS A 10 32.69 3.95 17.59
C HIS A 10 32.85 2.68 16.75
N HIS A 11 31.84 2.31 15.95
CA HIS A 11 31.91 1.18 15.03
C HIS A 11 32.94 1.43 13.93
N GLY A 12 32.83 2.56 13.23
CA GLY A 12 33.77 2.89 12.17
C GLY A 12 35.18 3.18 12.67
N ALA A 13 35.32 3.79 13.85
CA ALA A 13 36.62 3.98 14.50
C ALA A 13 37.29 2.64 14.83
N TRP A 14 36.52 1.63 15.26
CA TRP A 14 37.06 0.28 15.44
C TRP A 14 37.55 -0.29 14.11
N PHE A 15 36.74 -0.26 13.06
CA PHE A 15 37.13 -0.77 11.73
C PHE A 15 38.39 -0.08 11.18
N ALA A 16 38.45 1.25 11.26
CA ALA A 16 39.61 2.04 10.84
C ALA A 16 40.91 1.60 11.53
N ARG A 17 40.87 1.43 12.86
CA ARG A 17 42.03 1.00 13.66
C ARG A 17 42.44 -0.46 13.40
N HIS A 18 41.61 -1.23 12.73
CA HIS A 18 41.88 -2.62 12.37
C HIS A 18 42.08 -2.79 10.85
N GLY A 19 42.45 -1.74 10.12
CA GLY A 19 42.87 -1.84 8.72
C GLY A 19 41.72 -1.94 7.71
N TYR A 20 40.56 -1.35 8.04
CA TYR A 20 39.47 -1.13 7.09
C TYR A 20 39.33 0.36 6.80
N VAL A 21 38.98 0.71 5.56
CA VAL A 21 38.39 2.02 5.29
C VAL A 21 36.92 1.98 5.68
N CYS A 22 36.43 2.98 6.41
CA CYS A 22 35.04 3.02 6.86
C CYS A 22 34.40 4.36 6.51
N LEU A 23 33.24 4.29 5.85
CA LEU A 23 32.35 5.42 5.63
C LEU A 23 31.07 5.18 6.43
N LEU A 24 30.72 6.12 7.32
CA LEU A 24 29.42 6.16 7.96
C LEU A 24 28.54 7.15 7.22
N ILE A 25 27.33 6.72 6.88
CA ILE A 25 26.32 7.57 6.27
C ILE A 25 25.22 7.88 7.29
N ASP A 26 24.71 9.10 7.22
CA ASP A 26 23.52 9.45 7.98
C ASP A 26 22.27 8.88 7.29
N THR A 27 21.26 8.51 8.08
CA THR A 27 19.91 8.23 7.55
C THR A 27 19.25 9.53 7.15
N ILE A 28 18.41 9.57 6.11
CA ILE A 28 17.74 10.82 5.73
C ILE A 28 16.87 11.39 6.86
N GLN A 29 16.20 10.58 7.69
CA GLN A 29 15.38 11.08 8.81
C GLN A 29 16.15 11.73 9.96
N LEU A 30 17.42 11.37 10.15
CA LEU A 30 18.22 11.76 11.32
C LEU A 30 19.61 12.29 10.90
N GLY A 31 19.74 12.84 9.69
CA GLY A 31 20.98 13.38 9.18
C GLY A 31 21.21 14.84 9.56
N GLU A 32 22.29 15.43 9.03
CA GLU A 32 22.46 16.89 9.11
C GLU A 32 21.43 17.64 8.26
N ILE A 33 20.95 17.02 7.18
CA ILE A 33 19.78 17.43 6.39
C ILE A 33 18.70 16.36 6.57
N GLU A 34 17.54 16.74 7.11
CA GLU A 34 16.51 15.79 7.53
C GLU A 34 15.37 15.68 6.50
N GLY A 35 15.18 14.47 5.97
CA GLY A 35 14.02 14.03 5.23
C GLY A 35 13.00 13.30 6.11
N ILE A 36 12.03 12.64 5.48
CA ILE A 36 10.88 12.02 6.17
C ILE A 36 10.93 10.49 6.02
N HIS A 37 10.77 9.76 7.14
CA HIS A 37 10.50 8.32 7.12
C HIS A 37 9.09 7.91 7.56
N HIS A 38 8.25 8.86 7.97
CA HIS A 38 6.95 8.59 8.61
C HIS A 38 5.76 9.11 7.78
N GLY A 39 5.84 8.96 6.46
CA GLY A 39 4.80 9.39 5.51
C GLY A 39 3.48 8.67 5.76
N THR A 40 3.45 7.36 5.52
CA THR A 40 2.27 6.51 5.77
C THR A 40 2.09 6.17 7.26
N TYR A 41 3.18 6.26 8.04
CA TYR A 41 3.13 6.01 9.49
C TYR A 41 2.29 7.05 10.23
N SER A 42 2.47 8.35 9.96
CA SER A 42 1.83 9.42 10.74
C SER A 42 1.62 10.76 10.03
N LYS A 43 1.88 10.87 8.72
CA LYS A 43 1.74 12.13 7.97
C LYS A 43 0.69 12.06 6.86
N ASP A 44 -0.07 10.97 6.81
CA ASP A 44 -1.10 10.71 5.81
C ASP A 44 -0.62 10.86 4.35
N MET A 45 0.68 10.65 4.10
CA MET A 45 1.28 10.72 2.77
C MET A 45 1.07 9.40 2.01
N TRP A 46 -0.19 8.99 1.89
CA TRP A 46 -0.56 7.73 1.25
C TRP A 46 -0.22 7.69 -0.24
N TRP A 47 -0.12 8.85 -0.89
CA TRP A 47 0.40 8.96 -2.26
C TRP A 47 1.81 8.39 -2.44
N TRP A 48 2.60 8.21 -1.36
CA TRP A 48 3.89 7.52 -1.44
C TRP A 48 3.74 6.11 -2.02
N VAL A 49 2.73 5.36 -1.59
CA VAL A 49 2.51 4.01 -2.13
C VAL A 49 1.97 4.09 -3.57
N SER A 50 1.15 5.10 -3.89
CA SER A 50 0.70 5.43 -5.25
C SER A 50 1.87 5.68 -6.20
N ARG A 51 2.86 6.44 -5.75
CA ARG A 51 4.09 6.73 -6.51
C ARG A 51 5.05 5.55 -6.56
N GLY A 52 4.86 4.51 -5.73
CA GLY A 52 5.84 3.44 -5.55
C GLY A 52 7.10 3.92 -4.83
N TYR A 53 6.96 4.93 -3.97
CA TYR A 53 8.02 5.48 -3.13
C TYR A 53 8.00 4.87 -1.73
N THR A 54 9.19 4.62 -1.20
CA THR A 54 9.45 4.35 0.22
C THR A 54 10.83 4.90 0.56
N PRO A 55 11.05 5.42 1.78
CA PRO A 55 12.39 5.82 2.22
C PRO A 55 13.42 4.68 2.14
N ALA A 56 12.99 3.42 2.18
CA ALA A 56 13.88 2.26 2.00
C ALA A 56 14.67 2.33 0.69
N GLY A 57 14.04 2.81 -0.40
CA GLY A 57 14.68 2.94 -1.70
C GLY A 57 15.76 4.04 -1.71
N VAL A 58 15.48 5.17 -1.06
CA VAL A 58 16.45 6.27 -0.93
C VAL A 58 17.65 5.84 -0.09
N GLU A 59 17.41 5.17 1.03
CA GLU A 59 18.47 4.72 1.93
C GLU A 59 19.35 3.64 1.30
N ALA A 60 18.75 2.73 0.52
CA ALA A 60 19.49 1.78 -0.28
C ALA A 60 20.34 2.48 -1.36
N TRP A 61 19.76 3.46 -2.05
CA TRP A 61 20.47 4.25 -3.06
C TRP A 61 21.64 5.02 -2.46
N ASN A 62 21.44 5.67 -1.32
CA ASN A 62 22.50 6.35 -0.57
C ASN A 62 23.65 5.39 -0.24
N GLY A 63 23.35 4.17 0.21
CA GLY A 63 24.35 3.13 0.42
C GLY A 63 25.12 2.74 -0.84
N MET A 64 24.44 2.58 -1.98
CA MET A 64 25.10 2.28 -3.26
C MET A 64 25.99 3.44 -3.76
N ARG A 65 25.54 4.69 -3.60
CA ARG A 65 26.33 5.89 -3.94
C ARG A 65 27.53 6.06 -3.01
N ALA A 66 27.38 5.69 -1.73
CA ALA A 66 28.49 5.65 -0.78
C ALA A 66 29.57 4.63 -1.21
N ILE A 67 29.18 3.49 -1.77
CA ILE A 67 30.11 2.51 -2.35
C ILE A 67 30.80 3.08 -3.60
N ASP A 68 30.07 3.77 -4.49
CA ASP A 68 30.68 4.44 -5.65
C ASP A 68 31.78 5.40 -5.21
N TYR A 69 31.49 6.26 -4.23
CA TYR A 69 32.47 7.17 -3.65
C TYR A 69 33.67 6.42 -3.06
N LEU A 70 33.43 5.39 -2.23
CA LEU A 70 34.51 4.59 -1.64
C LEU A 70 35.45 4.02 -2.70
N GLN A 71 34.92 3.54 -3.83
CA GLN A 71 35.74 2.99 -4.91
C GLN A 71 36.58 4.04 -5.67
N THR A 72 36.31 5.33 -5.49
CA THR A 72 37.20 6.40 -6.01
C THR A 72 38.48 6.58 -5.20
N ARG A 73 38.52 6.01 -3.99
CA ARG A 73 39.61 6.20 -3.03
C ARG A 73 40.75 5.21 -3.31
N PRO A 74 42.01 5.66 -3.46
CA PRO A 74 43.13 4.75 -3.73
C PRO A 74 43.40 3.75 -2.61
N GLU A 75 42.97 4.05 -1.38
CA GLU A 75 43.07 3.19 -0.20
C GLU A 75 42.01 2.07 -0.14
N VAL A 76 41.03 2.03 -1.04
CA VAL A 76 39.92 1.05 -1.03
C VAL A 76 40.16 -0.07 -2.04
N ASP A 77 40.16 -1.32 -1.56
CA ASP A 77 40.13 -2.51 -2.42
C ASP A 77 38.67 -2.81 -2.85
N PRO A 78 38.33 -2.68 -4.15
CA PRO A 78 36.97 -2.91 -4.63
C PRO A 78 36.51 -4.38 -4.51
N GLN A 79 37.42 -5.32 -4.24
CA GLN A 79 37.10 -6.74 -4.04
C GLN A 79 36.80 -7.07 -2.57
N ARG A 80 36.86 -6.11 -1.64
CA ARG A 80 36.73 -6.35 -0.19
C ARG A 80 35.76 -5.38 0.48
N ILE A 81 34.58 -5.22 -0.11
CA ILE A 81 33.55 -4.30 0.40
C ILE A 81 32.58 -5.05 1.30
N GLY A 82 32.29 -4.50 2.48
CA GLY A 82 31.26 -5.01 3.38
C GLY A 82 30.30 -3.93 3.85
N VAL A 83 29.12 -4.36 4.31
CA VAL A 83 28.07 -3.46 4.83
C VAL A 83 27.52 -3.98 6.16
N THR A 84 27.33 -3.08 7.11
CA THR A 84 26.78 -3.39 8.44
C THR A 84 26.03 -2.18 8.98
N GLY A 85 25.04 -2.45 9.83
CA GLY A 85 24.26 -1.42 10.50
C GLY A 85 23.28 -2.04 11.47
N ARG A 86 22.71 -1.21 12.35
CA ARG A 86 21.82 -1.63 13.43
C ARG A 86 20.43 -1.00 13.29
N SER A 87 19.36 -1.74 13.61
CA SER A 87 17.98 -1.21 13.55
C SER A 87 17.64 -0.77 12.13
N GLY A 88 17.26 0.50 11.89
CA GLY A 88 17.14 1.07 10.55
C GLY A 88 18.40 0.86 9.69
N GLY A 89 19.61 1.05 10.25
CA GLY A 89 20.85 0.72 9.53
C GLY A 89 21.01 -0.77 9.22
N GLY A 90 20.39 -1.64 10.02
CA GLY A 90 20.31 -3.07 9.75
C GLY A 90 19.38 -3.36 8.57
N ALA A 91 18.21 -2.70 8.53
CA ALA A 91 17.31 -2.72 7.38
C ALA A 91 18.03 -2.32 6.10
N TYR A 92 18.82 -1.24 6.14
CA TYR A 92 19.51 -0.74 4.95
C TYR A 92 20.64 -1.64 4.53
N SER A 93 21.32 -2.27 5.50
CA SER A 93 22.34 -3.29 5.19
C SER A 93 21.74 -4.46 4.42
N TRP A 94 20.48 -4.84 4.70
CA TRP A 94 19.75 -5.83 3.89
C TRP A 94 19.54 -5.33 2.46
N TRP A 95 18.98 -4.13 2.30
CA TRP A 95 18.66 -3.57 0.99
C TRP A 95 19.89 -3.37 0.12
N VAL A 96 20.95 -2.77 0.67
CA VAL A 96 22.21 -2.51 -0.04
C VAL A 96 22.88 -3.84 -0.41
N ALA A 97 22.94 -4.80 0.51
CA ALA A 97 23.52 -6.11 0.19
C ALA A 97 22.71 -6.82 -0.90
N ALA A 98 21.38 -6.76 -0.88
CA ALA A 98 20.53 -7.38 -1.89
C ALA A 98 20.64 -6.70 -3.27
N LEU A 99 20.78 -5.38 -3.32
CA LEU A 99 20.76 -4.59 -4.57
C LEU A 99 22.15 -4.35 -5.18
N ASP A 100 23.23 -4.49 -4.42
CA ASP A 100 24.60 -4.20 -4.88
C ASP A 100 25.54 -5.41 -4.71
N GLU A 101 25.91 -6.02 -5.85
CA GLU A 101 26.77 -7.21 -5.90
C GLU A 101 28.26 -6.92 -5.56
N ARG A 102 28.64 -5.64 -5.42
CA ARG A 102 29.98 -5.28 -4.97
C ARG A 102 30.19 -5.62 -3.50
N ILE A 103 29.13 -5.65 -2.69
CA ILE A 103 29.18 -6.14 -1.31
C ILE A 103 29.58 -7.62 -1.30
N LYS A 104 30.66 -7.96 -0.60
CA LYS A 104 31.17 -9.33 -0.46
C LYS A 104 30.82 -9.98 0.87
N ALA A 105 30.60 -9.16 1.90
CA ALA A 105 30.12 -9.60 3.21
C ALA A 105 29.11 -8.60 3.80
N ALA A 106 28.04 -9.08 4.42
CA ALA A 106 27.04 -8.25 5.07
C ALA A 106 26.77 -8.73 6.51
N VAL A 107 26.61 -7.78 7.44
CA VAL A 107 26.22 -8.04 8.83
C VAL A 107 25.09 -7.09 9.25
N PRO A 108 23.87 -7.30 8.76
CA PRO A 108 22.70 -6.59 9.27
C PRO A 108 22.37 -7.01 10.71
N VAL A 109 22.24 -6.03 11.60
CA VAL A 109 22.02 -6.25 13.03
C VAL A 109 20.64 -5.73 13.42
N ALA A 110 19.79 -6.60 14.00
CA ALA A 110 18.46 -6.26 14.52
C ALA A 110 17.69 -5.34 13.56
N GLY A 111 17.45 -5.78 12.32
CA GLY A 111 16.97 -4.92 11.23
C GLY A 111 15.91 -5.54 10.31
N ILE A 112 15.44 -6.75 10.63
CA ILE A 112 14.40 -7.46 9.88
C ILE A 112 13.69 -8.43 10.80
N THR A 113 12.40 -8.67 10.55
CA THR A 113 11.66 -9.80 11.14
C THR A 113 10.69 -10.39 10.10
N SER A 114 9.90 -11.38 10.46
CA SER A 114 9.00 -12.08 9.54
C SER A 114 7.82 -11.21 9.11
N MET A 115 7.20 -11.53 7.97
CA MET A 115 5.94 -10.89 7.56
C MET A 115 4.82 -11.10 8.59
N ARG A 116 4.82 -12.26 9.26
CA ARG A 116 3.87 -12.59 10.32
C ARG A 116 4.00 -11.61 11.49
N ASP A 117 5.22 -11.37 11.96
CA ASP A 117 5.48 -10.44 13.06
C ASP A 117 4.97 -9.04 12.72
N HIS A 118 5.22 -8.56 11.49
CA HIS A 118 4.75 -7.26 11.04
C HIS A 118 3.22 -7.16 10.96
N VAL A 119 2.56 -8.14 10.33
CA VAL A 119 1.13 -8.06 9.98
C VAL A 119 0.21 -8.58 11.09
N VAL A 120 0.56 -9.72 11.68
CA VAL A 120 -0.27 -10.43 12.67
C VAL A 120 0.06 -9.91 14.07
N ASP A 121 1.34 -9.92 14.44
CA ASP A 121 1.78 -9.60 15.81
C ASP A 121 1.95 -8.08 16.02
N GLY A 122 1.82 -7.29 14.95
CA GLY A 122 1.72 -5.83 15.00
C GLY A 122 3.06 -5.10 15.08
N CYS A 123 4.19 -5.74 14.76
CA CYS A 123 5.49 -5.06 14.72
C CYS A 123 5.49 -3.85 13.78
N VAL A 124 4.63 -3.83 12.75
CA VAL A 124 4.50 -2.70 11.83
C VAL A 124 4.28 -1.36 12.55
N GLU A 125 3.59 -1.38 13.69
CA GLU A 125 3.18 -0.21 14.47
C GLU A 125 4.34 0.50 15.17
N GLY A 126 5.51 -0.15 15.30
CA GLY A 126 6.70 0.40 15.94
C GLY A 126 7.77 0.91 14.98
N HIS A 127 7.52 0.85 13.67
CA HIS A 127 8.56 0.98 12.64
C HIS A 127 8.28 2.08 11.62
N CYS A 128 9.33 2.78 11.19
CA CYS A 128 9.24 3.77 10.11
C CYS A 128 9.06 3.13 8.73
N ASP A 129 8.62 3.92 7.75
CA ASP A 129 8.35 3.45 6.39
C ASP A 129 9.62 2.96 5.67
N CYS A 130 10.76 3.45 6.13
CA CYS A 130 12.13 3.03 5.82
C CYS A 130 12.39 1.50 5.91
N MET A 131 11.55 0.76 6.65
CA MET A 131 11.69 -0.69 6.88
C MET A 131 11.02 -1.53 5.79
N TYR A 132 10.27 -0.91 4.89
CA TYR A 132 9.33 -1.61 4.01
C TYR A 132 9.60 -1.34 2.54
N GLN A 133 9.61 -2.41 1.74
CA GLN A 133 9.58 -2.35 0.29
C GLN A 133 8.16 -2.12 -0.23
N VAL A 134 8.04 -1.58 -1.44
CA VAL A 134 6.78 -1.55 -2.19
C VAL A 134 6.46 -2.96 -2.67
N ASN A 135 5.55 -3.65 -1.97
CA ASN A 135 5.44 -5.11 -2.06
C ASN A 135 4.43 -5.66 -3.08
N SER A 136 4.33 -5.07 -4.28
CA SER A 136 3.41 -5.59 -5.33
C SER A 136 3.66 -7.07 -5.68
N ALA A 137 4.89 -7.55 -5.50
CA ALA A 137 5.26 -8.95 -5.74
C ALA A 137 4.86 -9.92 -4.60
N ARG A 138 4.32 -9.40 -3.48
CA ARG A 138 3.94 -10.18 -2.28
C ARG A 138 5.07 -11.03 -1.72
N TRP A 139 6.28 -10.49 -1.74
CA TRP A 139 7.44 -11.19 -1.20
C TRP A 139 7.36 -11.21 0.32
N ASP A 140 7.73 -12.36 0.89
CA ASP A 140 8.06 -12.46 2.31
C ASP A 140 9.47 -11.92 2.55
N TYR A 141 9.74 -11.47 3.77
CA TYR A 141 11.01 -10.89 4.17
C TYR A 141 12.21 -11.80 3.98
N ALA A 142 12.02 -13.13 3.99
CA ALA A 142 13.09 -14.08 3.70
C ALA A 142 13.62 -14.00 2.25
N MET A 143 12.88 -13.39 1.32
CA MET A 143 13.33 -13.20 -0.06
C MET A 143 14.50 -12.22 -0.16
N ILE A 144 14.50 -11.16 0.64
CA ILE A 144 15.52 -10.10 0.65
C ILE A 144 16.92 -10.65 1.01
N PRO A 145 17.15 -11.30 2.17
CA PRO A 145 18.42 -11.92 2.49
C PRO A 145 18.80 -13.04 1.52
N SER A 146 17.83 -13.67 0.86
CA SER A 146 18.10 -14.71 -0.14
C SER A 146 18.78 -14.14 -1.40
N LEU A 147 18.53 -12.87 -1.76
CA LEU A 147 19.24 -12.18 -2.85
C LEU A 147 20.73 -11.93 -2.56
N VAL A 148 21.16 -12.07 -1.29
CA VAL A 148 22.58 -11.98 -0.93
C VAL A 148 23.34 -13.26 -1.30
N ALA A 149 22.64 -14.39 -1.41
CA ALA A 149 23.28 -15.67 -1.73
C ALA A 149 24.01 -15.63 -3.09
N PRO A 150 25.21 -16.24 -3.22
CA PRO A 150 25.94 -17.04 -2.24
C PRO A 150 26.93 -16.25 -1.36
N ARG A 151 26.86 -14.91 -1.35
CA ARG A 151 27.82 -14.03 -0.64
C ARG A 151 27.69 -14.15 0.87
N ALA A 152 28.71 -13.71 1.60
CA ALA A 152 28.76 -13.91 3.05
C ALA A 152 27.73 -13.04 3.78
N LEU A 153 26.84 -13.66 4.53
CA LEU A 153 25.78 -12.99 5.29
C LEU A 153 25.73 -13.51 6.73
N LEU A 154 25.81 -12.59 7.69
CA LEU A 154 25.61 -12.89 9.11
C LEU A 154 24.39 -12.15 9.64
N ILE A 155 23.35 -12.90 10.02
CA ILE A 155 22.16 -12.36 10.67
C ILE A 155 22.46 -12.22 12.17
N SER A 156 22.42 -11.01 12.70
CA SER A 156 22.69 -10.75 14.13
C SER A 156 21.48 -10.15 14.84
N ASN A 157 21.10 -10.69 16.00
CA ASN A 157 20.02 -10.13 16.81
C ASN A 157 20.23 -10.41 18.32
N THR A 158 19.32 -9.93 19.17
CA THR A 158 19.27 -10.26 20.59
C THR A 158 18.00 -11.03 20.96
N ASP A 159 18.05 -11.80 22.05
CA ASP A 159 16.98 -12.73 22.44
C ASP A 159 15.70 -12.07 23.00
N LYS A 160 15.80 -10.84 23.51
CA LYS A 160 14.69 -10.07 24.12
C LYS A 160 14.37 -8.79 23.33
N ASP A 161 14.74 -8.71 22.05
CA ASP A 161 14.37 -7.58 21.19
C ASP A 161 12.86 -7.62 20.90
N ARG A 162 12.13 -6.62 21.38
CA ARG A 162 10.67 -6.50 21.16
C ARG A 162 10.31 -5.76 19.86
N ILE A 163 11.29 -5.15 19.21
CA ILE A 163 11.14 -4.42 17.94
C ILE A 163 11.38 -5.38 16.77
N PHE A 164 12.33 -6.31 16.93
CA PHE A 164 12.63 -7.40 15.99
C PHE A 164 12.58 -8.74 16.73
N PRO A 165 11.37 -9.31 16.94
CA PRO A 165 11.21 -10.51 17.74
C PRO A 165 12.03 -11.69 17.22
N LEU A 166 12.59 -12.46 18.16
CA LEU A 166 13.50 -13.56 17.85
C LEU A 166 12.84 -14.61 16.94
N ASP A 167 11.57 -14.95 17.18
CA ASP A 167 10.87 -15.98 16.40
C ASP A 167 10.82 -15.63 14.91
N GLY A 168 10.50 -14.39 14.56
CA GLY A 168 10.50 -13.95 13.18
C GLY A 168 11.90 -13.89 12.56
N VAL A 169 12.92 -13.52 13.33
CA VAL A 169 14.32 -13.58 12.88
C VAL A 169 14.75 -15.02 12.57
N LEU A 170 14.38 -15.98 13.42
CA LEU A 170 14.66 -17.40 13.20
C LEU A 170 13.93 -17.94 11.95
N GLN A 171 12.70 -17.51 11.72
CA GLN A 171 11.94 -17.85 10.50
C GLN A 171 12.63 -17.30 9.23
N VAL A 172 13.04 -16.04 9.24
CA VAL A 172 13.78 -15.42 8.13
C VAL A 172 15.06 -16.19 7.85
N HIS A 173 15.89 -16.44 8.87
CA HIS A 173 17.13 -17.22 8.72
C HIS A 173 16.86 -18.63 8.16
N ALA A 174 15.84 -19.33 8.68
CA ALA A 174 15.49 -20.67 8.21
C ALA A 174 15.06 -20.67 6.74
N GLY A 175 14.32 -19.66 6.30
CA GLY A 175 13.95 -19.44 4.91
C GLY A 175 15.17 -19.23 4.01
N THR A 176 16.04 -18.29 4.36
CA THR A 176 17.28 -17.96 3.62
C THR A 176 18.23 -19.15 3.53
N ARG A 177 18.36 -19.93 4.61
CA ARG A 177 19.26 -21.09 4.67
C ARG A 177 18.95 -22.16 3.62
N LYS A 178 17.69 -22.28 3.20
CA LYS A 178 17.29 -23.23 2.14
C LYS A 178 18.03 -22.94 0.84
N LEU A 179 18.04 -21.67 0.40
CA LEU A 179 18.73 -21.28 -0.84
C LEU A 179 20.25 -21.42 -0.73
N TYR A 180 20.84 -20.96 0.38
CA TYR A 180 22.28 -21.12 0.61
C TYR A 180 22.73 -22.59 0.55
N ARG A 181 21.92 -23.52 1.07
CA ARG A 181 22.19 -24.97 0.96
C ARG A 181 22.08 -25.47 -0.48
N MET A 182 21.05 -25.06 -1.22
CA MET A 182 20.88 -25.44 -2.63
C MET A 182 22.06 -24.98 -3.50
N LEU A 183 22.65 -23.82 -3.17
CA LEU A 183 23.81 -23.28 -3.86
C LEU A 183 25.16 -23.82 -3.36
N GLY A 184 25.17 -24.76 -2.40
CA GLY A 184 26.41 -25.26 -1.79
C GLY A 184 27.16 -24.23 -0.93
N ALA A 185 26.54 -23.08 -0.64
CA ALA A 185 27.14 -21.93 0.05
C ALA A 185 26.82 -21.90 1.56
N GLY A 186 26.42 -23.01 2.17
CA GLY A 186 25.95 -23.04 3.57
C GLY A 186 26.95 -22.48 4.60
N GLY A 187 28.25 -22.50 4.31
CA GLY A 187 29.29 -21.89 5.16
C GLY A 187 29.37 -20.36 5.11
N ASN A 188 28.61 -19.74 4.20
CA ASN A 188 28.54 -18.29 3.99
C ASN A 188 27.28 -17.66 4.62
N LEU A 189 26.45 -18.44 5.32
CA LEU A 189 25.32 -17.93 6.11
C LEU A 189 25.55 -18.21 7.59
N GLY A 190 25.50 -17.17 8.41
CA GLY A 190 25.60 -17.26 9.86
C GLY A 190 24.37 -16.69 10.56
N LEU A 191 24.15 -17.16 11.80
CA LEU A 191 23.18 -16.61 12.74
C LEU A 191 23.89 -16.36 14.06
N HIS A 192 23.78 -15.15 14.59
CA HIS A 192 24.31 -14.75 15.89
C HIS A 192 23.19 -14.18 16.75
N ILE A 193 22.93 -14.82 17.89
CA ILE A 193 21.97 -14.36 18.89
C ILE A 193 22.70 -14.21 20.22
N THR A 194 22.57 -13.05 20.84
CA THR A 194 23.10 -12.79 22.20
C THR A 194 21.99 -12.35 23.14
N GLU A 195 22.27 -12.39 24.45
CA GLU A 195 21.33 -11.91 25.45
C GLU A 195 21.15 -10.38 25.37
N GLY A 196 19.89 -9.92 25.37
CA GLY A 196 19.58 -8.50 25.50
C GLY A 196 18.31 -8.05 24.80
N GLY A 197 17.89 -6.82 25.10
CA GLY A 197 16.86 -6.11 24.34
C GLY A 197 17.44 -5.34 23.16
N HIS A 198 16.67 -4.42 22.58
CA HIS A 198 17.11 -3.55 21.48
C HIS A 198 18.18 -2.52 21.91
N LYS A 199 19.40 -2.98 22.19
CA LYS A 199 20.56 -2.15 22.56
C LYS A 199 21.80 -2.45 21.70
N ASP A 200 22.70 -1.47 21.60
CA ASP A 200 24.02 -1.64 20.99
C ASP A 200 25.00 -2.14 22.06
N THR A 201 25.29 -3.44 22.05
CA THR A 201 26.15 -4.11 23.06
C THR A 201 27.46 -4.58 22.46
N GLN A 202 28.47 -4.82 23.29
CA GLN A 202 29.74 -5.39 22.80
C GLN A 202 29.55 -6.78 22.21
N ASP A 203 28.78 -7.64 22.86
CA ASP A 203 28.53 -9.02 22.41
C ASP A 203 27.85 -9.09 21.05
N LEU A 204 27.05 -8.08 20.71
CA LEU A 204 26.45 -7.96 19.39
C LEU A 204 27.46 -7.48 18.33
N ARG A 205 28.42 -6.62 18.71
CA ARG A 205 29.43 -6.01 17.82
C ARG A 205 30.55 -6.97 17.43
N VAL A 206 31.05 -7.77 18.36
CA VAL A 206 32.24 -8.63 18.20
C VAL A 206 32.09 -9.59 17.01
N HIS A 207 30.89 -10.09 16.76
CA HIS A 207 30.64 -11.03 15.66
C HIS A 207 30.69 -10.36 14.28
N ALA A 208 30.26 -9.10 14.16
CA ALA A 208 30.42 -8.35 12.92
C ALA A 208 31.90 -8.17 12.56
N PHE A 209 32.73 -7.85 13.57
CA PHE A 209 34.17 -7.71 13.41
C PHE A 209 34.85 -9.02 12.97
N SER A 210 34.49 -10.13 13.62
CA SER A 210 34.98 -11.47 13.29
C SER A 210 34.56 -11.90 11.88
N TRP A 211 33.32 -11.63 11.49
CA TRP A 211 32.78 -11.96 10.16
C TRP A 211 33.54 -11.24 9.04
N PHE A 212 33.78 -9.93 9.19
CA PHE A 212 34.55 -9.19 8.20
C PHE A 212 36.02 -9.62 8.14
N ASN A 213 36.65 -9.91 9.29
CA ASN A 213 38.01 -10.45 9.30
C ASN A 213 38.08 -11.78 8.53
N ARG A 214 37.07 -12.65 8.69
CA ARG A 214 36.97 -13.90 7.92
C ARG A 214 36.85 -13.67 6.42
N PHE A 215 35.83 -12.93 5.99
CA PHE A 215 35.43 -12.89 4.59
C PHE A 215 36.11 -11.80 3.76
N LEU A 216 36.49 -10.68 4.37
CA LEU A 216 37.15 -9.58 3.66
C LEU A 216 38.67 -9.65 3.77
N LYS A 217 39.22 -10.21 4.86
CA LYS A 217 40.68 -10.39 5.02
C LYS A 217 41.17 -11.81 4.82
N GLY A 218 40.28 -12.78 4.68
CA GLY A 218 40.64 -14.20 4.54
C GLY A 218 41.20 -14.82 5.83
N GLN A 219 40.93 -14.24 7.00
CA GLN A 219 41.45 -14.76 8.28
C GLN A 219 40.54 -15.89 8.78
N ASN A 220 40.96 -17.15 8.60
CA ASN A 220 40.16 -18.31 8.97
C ASN A 220 41.02 -19.32 9.77
N PRO A 221 40.83 -19.44 11.11
CA PRO A 221 39.87 -18.69 11.93
C PRO A 221 40.26 -17.21 12.12
N PRO A 222 39.30 -16.31 12.37
CA PRO A 222 39.60 -14.93 12.74
C PRO A 222 40.35 -14.85 14.08
N PRO A 223 41.27 -13.89 14.26
CA PRO A 223 41.92 -13.67 15.55
C PRO A 223 40.92 -13.16 16.61
N PRO A 224 41.22 -13.34 17.92
CA PRO A 224 40.42 -12.77 18.99
C PRO A 224 40.25 -11.25 18.88
N ILE A 225 39.08 -10.74 19.28
CA ILE A 225 38.80 -9.31 19.35
C ILE A 225 39.20 -8.79 20.74
N GLU A 226 40.36 -8.17 20.84
CA GLU A 226 40.93 -7.72 22.13
C GLU A 226 40.47 -6.32 22.56
N LYS A 227 40.03 -5.48 21.62
CA LYS A 227 39.70 -4.07 21.88
C LYS A 227 38.23 -3.79 21.61
N PRO A 228 37.46 -3.31 22.60
CA PRO A 228 36.07 -2.91 22.38
C PRO A 228 35.98 -1.66 21.51
N ALA A 229 34.86 -1.52 20.80
CA ALA A 229 34.53 -0.28 20.11
C ALA A 229 34.06 0.78 21.13
N VAL A 230 34.80 1.90 21.19
CA VAL A 230 34.52 3.05 22.07
C VAL A 230 34.43 4.34 21.27
N LYS A 231 33.76 5.35 21.84
CA LYS A 231 33.63 6.67 21.22
C LYS A 231 34.94 7.43 21.34
N TYR A 232 35.35 8.08 20.24
CA TYR A 232 36.60 8.83 20.14
C TYR A 232 36.39 10.31 19.81
N PHE A 233 35.21 10.67 19.31
CA PHE A 233 34.93 12.02 18.83
C PHE A 233 33.74 12.61 19.59
N GLN A 234 33.80 13.91 19.83
CA GLN A 234 32.64 14.68 20.24
C GLN A 234 31.73 14.94 19.03
N PRO A 235 30.41 15.13 19.21
CA PRO A 235 29.47 15.29 18.10
C PRO A 235 29.81 16.42 17.12
N ASP A 236 30.30 17.55 17.62
CA ASP A 236 30.71 18.72 16.84
C ASP A 236 31.89 18.44 15.92
N GLN A 237 32.82 17.57 16.34
CA GLN A 237 33.97 17.15 15.52
C GLN A 237 33.57 16.30 14.31
N LEU A 238 32.33 15.78 14.29
CA LEU A 238 31.80 14.95 13.22
C LEU A 238 30.81 15.71 12.33
N LYS A 239 30.54 16.99 12.62
CA LYS A 239 29.70 17.83 11.77
C LYS A 239 30.40 18.06 10.43
N VAL A 240 29.67 17.88 9.33
CA VAL A 240 30.17 18.05 7.96
C VAL A 240 29.74 19.39 7.37
N LEU A 241 28.49 19.80 7.63
CA LEU A 241 27.93 21.00 7.04
C LEU A 241 28.04 22.18 8.01
N ASP A 242 28.72 23.25 7.60
CA ASP A 242 28.67 24.51 8.34
C ASP A 242 27.27 25.11 8.25
N GLU A 243 26.74 25.16 7.03
CA GLU A 243 25.39 25.63 6.68
C GLU A 243 24.67 24.59 5.81
N ILE A 244 23.35 24.54 5.89
CA ILE A 244 22.54 23.70 5.01
C ILE A 244 22.51 24.36 3.61
N PRO A 245 22.92 23.65 2.54
CA PRO A 245 22.86 24.20 1.18
C PRO A 245 21.44 24.64 0.81
N SER A 246 21.30 25.82 0.21
CA SER A 246 20.00 26.40 -0.14
C SER A 246 19.29 25.66 -1.28
N ASP A 247 20.04 24.87 -2.05
CA ASP A 247 19.57 24.02 -3.14
C ASP A 247 19.41 22.55 -2.72
N GLU A 248 19.44 22.24 -1.42
CA GLU A 248 19.23 20.86 -0.95
C GLU A 248 17.84 20.33 -1.32
N ILE A 249 17.80 19.05 -1.71
CA ILE A 249 16.56 18.36 -2.08
C ILE A 249 16.23 17.18 -1.16
N THR A 250 17.05 16.91 -0.14
CA THR A 250 16.89 15.74 0.74
C THR A 250 15.60 15.82 1.55
N SER A 251 15.24 17.03 2.01
CA SER A 251 13.98 17.26 2.74
C SER A 251 12.74 16.93 1.92
N ARG A 252 12.84 17.00 0.60
CA ARG A 252 11.77 16.80 -0.39
C ARG A 252 12.05 15.66 -1.37
N ILE A 253 12.96 14.75 -1.04
CA ILE A 253 13.39 13.68 -1.96
C ILE A 253 12.24 12.76 -2.39
N HIS A 254 11.19 12.67 -1.58
CA HIS A 254 9.96 11.95 -1.90
C HIS A 254 9.22 12.48 -3.13
N ASP A 255 9.43 13.74 -3.54
CA ASP A 255 8.78 14.34 -4.70
C ASP A 255 9.39 13.88 -6.03
N SER A 256 10.68 13.56 -6.02
CA SER A 256 11.49 13.38 -7.24
C SER A 256 12.19 12.02 -7.37
N PHE A 257 12.37 11.26 -6.29
CA PHE A 257 13.14 10.01 -6.33
C PHE A 257 12.52 8.95 -7.24
N VAL A 258 11.19 8.84 -7.25
CA VAL A 258 10.46 7.93 -8.15
C VAL A 258 9.67 8.76 -9.16
N ALA A 259 10.03 8.60 -10.43
CA ALA A 259 9.33 9.25 -11.53
C ALA A 259 7.88 8.71 -11.66
N PRO A 260 6.89 9.59 -11.93
CA PRO A 260 5.55 9.15 -12.27
C PRO A 260 5.52 8.53 -13.68
N ALA A 261 4.38 7.98 -14.07
CA ALA A 261 4.11 7.61 -15.45
C ALA A 261 4.31 8.82 -16.38
N PRO A 262 4.83 8.62 -17.60
CA PRO A 262 4.88 9.69 -18.59
C PRO A 262 3.45 10.17 -18.89
N ALA A 263 3.33 11.42 -19.33
CA ALA A 263 2.05 11.96 -19.78
C ALA A 263 1.45 11.05 -20.86
N PRO A 264 0.18 10.64 -20.71
CA PRO A 264 -0.46 9.75 -21.67
C PRO A 264 -0.69 10.47 -23.01
N PRO A 265 -0.46 9.81 -24.15
CA PRO A 265 -0.84 10.38 -25.43
C PRO A 265 -2.37 10.38 -25.57
N VAL A 266 -2.92 11.39 -26.25
CA VAL A 266 -4.28 11.29 -26.81
C VAL A 266 -4.20 10.30 -27.98
N PRO A 267 -5.06 9.27 -28.05
CA PRO A 267 -5.00 8.28 -29.10
C PRO A 267 -5.26 8.89 -30.48
N GLU A 268 -4.60 8.36 -31.50
CA GLU A 268 -4.80 8.77 -32.90
C GLU A 268 -6.02 8.05 -33.51
N ASP A 269 -6.28 6.83 -33.03
CA ASP A 269 -7.32 5.93 -33.50
C ASP A 269 -7.68 4.86 -32.44
N GLY A 270 -8.60 3.96 -32.79
CA GLY A 270 -8.99 2.86 -31.90
C GLY A 270 -7.88 1.83 -31.65
N GLU A 271 -6.91 1.67 -32.55
CA GLU A 271 -5.83 0.68 -32.41
C GLU A 271 -4.80 1.14 -31.38
N SER A 272 -4.32 2.38 -31.51
CA SER A 272 -3.42 3.03 -30.55
C SER A 272 -4.04 3.12 -29.15
N TRP A 273 -5.35 3.36 -29.05
CA TRP A 273 -6.07 3.30 -27.79
C TRP A 273 -6.12 1.89 -27.20
N ALA A 274 -6.45 0.88 -28.01
CA ALA A 274 -6.49 -0.51 -27.56
C ALA A 274 -5.12 -0.99 -27.04
N GLU A 275 -4.02 -0.57 -27.68
CA GLU A 275 -2.66 -0.86 -27.22
C GLU A 275 -2.37 -0.19 -25.87
N TYR A 276 -2.65 1.11 -25.74
CA TYR A 276 -2.49 1.84 -24.47
C TYR A 276 -3.31 1.21 -23.34
N ARG A 277 -4.59 0.96 -23.60
CA ARG A 277 -5.52 0.28 -22.68
C ARG A 277 -4.99 -1.09 -22.26
N GLY A 278 -4.51 -1.90 -23.20
CA GLY A 278 -3.94 -3.22 -22.93
C GLY A 278 -2.74 -3.14 -21.98
N LYS A 279 -1.81 -2.20 -22.23
CA LYS A 279 -0.64 -1.97 -21.36
C LYS A 279 -1.04 -1.54 -19.95
N VAL A 280 -2.00 -0.61 -19.85
CA VAL A 280 -2.48 -0.09 -18.57
C VAL A 280 -3.19 -1.17 -17.76
N LEU A 281 -4.13 -1.90 -18.36
CA LEU A 281 -4.86 -2.96 -17.66
C LEU A 281 -3.91 -4.08 -17.18
N ALA A 282 -2.95 -4.49 -18.01
CA ALA A 282 -1.92 -5.44 -17.61
C ALA A 282 -1.08 -4.91 -16.42
N GLY A 283 -0.71 -3.62 -16.45
CA GLY A 283 0.00 -2.98 -15.34
C GLY A 283 -0.83 -2.93 -14.04
N LEU A 284 -2.12 -2.62 -14.14
CA LEU A 284 -3.05 -2.64 -13.00
C LEU A 284 -3.15 -4.05 -12.41
N GLU A 285 -3.37 -5.07 -13.24
CA GLU A 285 -3.47 -6.46 -12.81
C GLU A 285 -2.16 -6.98 -12.20
N GLU A 286 -1.00 -6.60 -12.73
CA GLU A 286 0.29 -7.07 -12.22
C GLU A 286 0.69 -6.35 -10.92
N ARG A 287 0.57 -5.01 -10.88
CA ARG A 287 1.26 -4.20 -9.87
C ARG A 287 0.35 -3.52 -8.85
N VAL A 288 -0.94 -3.36 -9.19
CA VAL A 288 -1.93 -2.72 -8.31
C VAL A 288 -2.83 -3.77 -7.66
N PHE A 289 -3.45 -4.61 -8.47
CA PHE A 289 -4.48 -5.58 -8.08
C PHE A 289 -3.98 -7.03 -8.09
N GLY A 290 -2.67 -7.25 -8.27
CA GLY A 290 -2.09 -8.60 -8.37
C GLY A 290 -2.28 -9.47 -7.12
N ALA A 291 -2.62 -8.85 -5.99
CA ALA A 291 -2.97 -9.51 -4.74
C ALA A 291 -4.43 -10.01 -4.66
N TRP A 292 -5.31 -9.62 -5.59
CA TRP A 292 -6.68 -10.11 -5.60
C TRP A 292 -6.75 -11.65 -5.60
N PRO A 293 -7.78 -12.24 -4.98
CA PRO A 293 -7.97 -13.67 -4.97
C PRO A 293 -8.05 -14.24 -6.40
N ARG A 294 -7.09 -15.11 -6.76
CA ARG A 294 -7.08 -15.79 -8.08
C ARG A 294 -8.26 -16.75 -8.27
N LYS A 295 -8.84 -17.22 -7.18
CA LYS A 295 -10.02 -18.08 -7.15
C LYS A 295 -11.03 -17.47 -6.19
N SER A 296 -12.05 -16.83 -6.74
CA SER A 296 -13.21 -16.39 -5.97
C SER A 296 -14.37 -17.36 -6.23
N PRO A 297 -15.19 -17.68 -5.22
CA PRO A 297 -16.41 -18.44 -5.45
C PRO A 297 -17.29 -17.70 -6.48
N PRO A 298 -18.16 -18.40 -7.23
CA PRO A 298 -19.15 -17.73 -8.06
C PRO A 298 -19.90 -16.68 -7.23
N PRO A 299 -20.22 -15.51 -7.81
CA PRO A 299 -21.04 -14.53 -7.12
C PRO A 299 -22.39 -15.18 -6.84
N GLY A 300 -22.64 -15.46 -5.57
CA GLY A 300 -23.87 -16.03 -5.07
C GLY A 300 -24.25 -15.29 -3.80
N THR A 301 -25.56 -15.11 -3.62
CA THR A 301 -26.11 -14.47 -2.44
C THR A 301 -26.94 -15.45 -1.63
N LYS A 302 -26.99 -15.20 -0.33
CA LYS A 302 -28.01 -15.74 0.57
C LYS A 302 -28.86 -14.58 1.06
N THR A 303 -30.15 -14.59 0.73
CA THR A 303 -31.10 -13.64 1.31
C THR A 303 -31.21 -13.93 2.80
N ASP A 304 -30.88 -12.93 3.60
CA ASP A 304 -30.89 -12.97 5.06
C ASP A 304 -32.24 -12.46 5.59
N THR A 305 -32.70 -11.35 5.04
CA THR A 305 -33.90 -10.62 5.48
C THR A 305 -34.62 -10.04 4.26
N ASP A 306 -35.95 -10.02 4.28
CA ASP A 306 -36.80 -9.38 3.26
C ASP A 306 -38.01 -8.77 3.98
N LEU A 307 -38.07 -7.44 4.04
CA LEU A 307 -39.03 -6.67 4.85
C LEU A 307 -39.77 -5.68 3.96
N SER A 308 -41.01 -5.39 4.34
CA SER A 308 -41.82 -4.34 3.74
C SER A 308 -42.37 -3.43 4.82
N TYR A 309 -42.22 -2.13 4.64
CA TYR A 309 -42.84 -1.15 5.52
C TYR A 309 -43.16 0.11 4.72
N GLY A 310 -44.42 0.51 4.80
CA GLY A 310 -44.94 1.71 4.14
C GLY A 310 -44.42 1.81 2.71
N GLY A 311 -44.88 0.99 1.77
CA GLY A 311 -44.62 1.19 0.34
C GLY A 311 -43.18 0.91 -0.13
N ILE A 312 -42.25 0.57 0.76
CA ILE A 312 -40.87 0.21 0.44
C ILE A 312 -40.61 -1.24 0.90
N SER A 313 -40.03 -2.03 0.00
CA SER A 313 -39.42 -3.32 0.32
C SER A 313 -37.91 -3.15 0.45
N LEU A 314 -37.33 -3.64 1.55
CA LEU A 314 -35.89 -3.69 1.81
C LEU A 314 -35.46 -5.13 2.07
N SER A 315 -34.55 -5.65 1.25
CA SER A 315 -33.98 -6.98 1.41
C SER A 315 -32.46 -6.93 1.61
N VAL A 316 -31.92 -7.88 2.38
CA VAL A 316 -30.48 -8.00 2.67
C VAL A 316 -29.96 -9.31 2.10
N HIS A 317 -28.94 -9.20 1.27
CA HIS A 317 -28.32 -10.33 0.58
C HIS A 317 -26.86 -10.42 0.99
N ARG A 318 -26.48 -11.49 1.68
CA ARG A 318 -25.09 -11.74 2.09
C ARG A 318 -24.33 -12.44 0.99
N PHE A 319 -23.09 -12.01 0.76
CA PHE A 319 -22.20 -12.65 -0.21
C PHE A 319 -20.75 -12.68 0.30
N VAL A 320 -20.00 -13.69 -0.13
CA VAL A 320 -18.57 -13.80 0.16
C VAL A 320 -17.81 -12.91 -0.83
N SER A 321 -17.21 -11.83 -0.32
CA SER A 321 -16.27 -11.03 -1.10
C SER A 321 -14.94 -11.78 -1.22
N GLN A 322 -14.31 -12.11 -0.10
CA GLN A 322 -13.05 -12.86 -0.02
C GLN A 322 -13.09 -13.74 1.22
N ALA A 323 -13.17 -15.07 1.08
CA ALA A 323 -13.30 -15.95 2.23
C ALA A 323 -12.22 -15.71 3.31
N PRO A 324 -12.58 -15.64 4.61
CA PRO A 324 -13.92 -15.81 5.19
C PRO A 324 -14.77 -14.52 5.26
N TRP A 325 -14.35 -13.43 4.61
CA TRP A 325 -15.01 -12.13 4.63
C TRP A 325 -16.30 -12.09 3.80
N GLU A 326 -17.42 -11.87 4.49
CA GLU A 326 -18.75 -11.67 3.93
C GLU A 326 -19.17 -10.21 4.04
N LEU A 327 -19.88 -9.72 3.02
CA LEU A 327 -20.48 -8.38 2.99
C LEU A 327 -21.99 -8.48 2.80
N SER A 328 -22.69 -7.40 3.16
CA SER A 328 -24.13 -7.28 2.99
C SER A 328 -24.44 -6.33 1.84
N LEU A 329 -25.32 -6.76 0.95
CA LEU A 329 -25.91 -5.96 -0.11
C LEU A 329 -27.38 -5.69 0.25
N TYR A 330 -27.71 -4.42 0.45
CA TYR A 330 -29.07 -3.97 0.76
C TYR A 330 -29.76 -3.60 -0.53
N LEU A 331 -30.97 -4.09 -0.77
CA LEU A 331 -31.75 -3.80 -1.98
C LEU A 331 -33.11 -3.23 -1.58
N ALA A 332 -33.32 -1.95 -1.89
CA ALA A 332 -34.57 -1.22 -1.67
C ALA A 332 -35.31 -1.02 -3.00
N HIS A 333 -36.62 -1.24 -3.00
CA HIS A 333 -37.50 -0.94 -4.13
C HIS A 333 -38.95 -0.73 -3.66
N ARG A 334 -39.83 -0.36 -4.60
CA ARG A 334 -41.27 -0.24 -4.31
C ARG A 334 -41.85 -1.57 -3.82
N GLU A 335 -42.62 -1.53 -2.74
CA GLU A 335 -43.35 -2.68 -2.21
C GLU A 335 -44.31 -3.24 -3.27
N GLY A 336 -44.33 -4.57 -3.40
CA GLY A 336 -45.19 -5.29 -4.37
C GLY A 336 -44.74 -5.24 -5.83
N LEU A 337 -43.68 -4.51 -6.18
CA LEU A 337 -43.09 -4.53 -7.53
C LEU A 337 -42.25 -5.80 -7.71
N ASP A 338 -42.55 -6.60 -8.74
CA ASP A 338 -41.71 -7.74 -9.10
C ASP A 338 -40.36 -7.22 -9.62
N ARG A 339 -39.26 -7.80 -9.11
CA ARG A 339 -37.89 -7.48 -9.49
C ARG A 339 -37.63 -7.62 -11.00
N ASN A 340 -38.36 -8.50 -11.69
CA ASN A 340 -38.26 -8.66 -13.15
C ASN A 340 -38.88 -7.49 -13.94
N GLU A 341 -39.68 -6.64 -13.30
CA GLU A 341 -40.28 -5.46 -13.93
C GLU A 341 -39.46 -4.19 -13.74
N LEU A 342 -38.31 -4.27 -13.08
CA LEU A 342 -37.44 -3.12 -12.86
C LEU A 342 -36.77 -2.69 -14.16
N ASP A 343 -36.81 -1.38 -14.42
CA ASP A 343 -36.13 -0.77 -15.57
C ASP A 343 -34.65 -0.49 -15.25
N LEU A 344 -34.36 -0.20 -13.98
CA LEU A 344 -33.05 0.26 -13.52
C LEU A 344 -32.77 -0.19 -12.09
N VAL A 345 -31.52 -0.58 -11.83
CA VAL A 345 -30.95 -0.68 -10.50
C VAL A 345 -29.72 0.21 -10.39
N VAL A 346 -29.61 0.96 -9.30
CA VAL A 346 -28.43 1.79 -8.99
C VAL A 346 -27.67 1.14 -7.84
N LEU A 347 -26.40 0.77 -8.07
CA LEU A 347 -25.50 0.29 -7.03
C LEU A 347 -24.74 1.47 -6.42
N ASN A 348 -25.07 1.77 -5.17
CA ASN A 348 -24.48 2.81 -4.33
C ASN A 348 -23.29 2.22 -3.56
N ALA A 349 -22.07 2.64 -3.90
CA ALA A 349 -20.88 2.34 -3.12
C ALA A 349 -20.75 3.36 -1.99
N LEU A 350 -21.00 2.91 -0.77
CA LEU A 350 -21.04 3.78 0.41
C LEU A 350 -19.64 3.97 0.99
N ASP A 351 -19.28 5.21 1.27
CA ASP A 351 -18.22 5.57 2.20
C ASP A 351 -18.76 5.65 3.64
N GLU A 352 -17.99 6.23 4.56
CA GLU A 352 -18.42 6.38 5.97
C GLU A 352 -19.60 7.34 6.15
N GLU A 353 -19.73 8.36 5.30
CA GLU A 353 -20.83 9.33 5.36
C GLU A 353 -22.08 8.74 4.71
N GLY A 354 -21.95 8.21 3.47
CA GLY A 354 -23.04 7.53 2.79
C GLY A 354 -23.59 6.33 3.57
N TRP A 355 -22.76 5.62 4.36
CA TRP A 355 -23.26 4.60 5.29
C TRP A 355 -24.14 5.19 6.41
N LYS A 356 -23.76 6.32 6.98
CA LYS A 356 -24.56 6.99 8.01
C LYS A 356 -25.89 7.46 7.43
N ASP A 357 -25.89 8.04 6.24
CA ASP A 357 -27.11 8.55 5.60
C ASP A 357 -28.05 7.41 5.22
N PHE A 358 -27.51 6.34 4.65
CA PHE A 358 -28.25 5.10 4.42
C PHE A 358 -28.86 4.55 5.73
N ALA A 359 -28.06 4.46 6.80
CA ALA A 359 -28.52 3.96 8.09
C ALA A 359 -29.52 4.91 8.78
N ALA A 360 -29.43 6.22 8.57
CA ALA A 360 -30.39 7.20 9.08
C ALA A 360 -31.74 7.07 8.36
N THR A 361 -31.69 6.85 7.04
CA THR A 361 -32.87 6.65 6.18
C THR A 361 -33.61 5.36 6.52
N TYR A 362 -32.91 4.22 6.56
CA TYR A 362 -33.54 2.90 6.66
C TYR A 362 -33.45 2.26 8.05
N GLY A 363 -32.44 2.60 8.85
CA GLY A 363 -32.03 1.80 10.03
C GLY A 363 -33.08 1.70 11.13
N LYS A 364 -33.81 2.78 11.44
CA LYS A 364 -34.85 2.74 12.50
C LYS A 364 -36.12 2.05 12.03
N VAL A 365 -36.46 2.16 10.75
CA VAL A 365 -37.69 1.59 10.17
C VAL A 365 -37.52 0.10 9.85
N PHE A 366 -36.35 -0.28 9.36
CA PHE A 366 -36.01 -1.65 8.98
C PHE A 366 -34.94 -2.23 9.91
N GLY A 367 -35.07 -2.04 11.23
CA GLY A 367 -34.03 -2.41 12.20
C GLY A 367 -33.59 -3.88 12.14
N GLU A 368 -34.47 -4.79 11.75
CA GLU A 368 -34.17 -6.22 11.56
C GLU A 368 -33.24 -6.51 10.36
N ALA A 369 -33.10 -5.57 9.43
CA ALA A 369 -32.15 -5.66 8.31
C ALA A 369 -30.70 -5.34 8.73
N PHE A 370 -30.49 -4.76 9.91
CA PHE A 370 -29.17 -4.31 10.37
C PHE A 370 -28.58 -5.26 11.42
N PRO A 371 -27.24 -5.40 11.49
CA PRO A 371 -26.61 -6.24 12.51
C PRO A 371 -27.00 -5.86 13.93
N LYS A 372 -27.29 -6.87 14.77
CA LYS A 372 -27.64 -6.65 16.17
C LYS A 372 -26.48 -5.97 16.91
N GLY A 373 -26.80 -4.95 17.70
CA GLY A 373 -25.83 -4.20 18.49
C GLY A 373 -25.07 -3.12 17.71
N LEU A 374 -25.36 -2.93 16.42
CA LEU A 374 -24.86 -1.78 15.67
C LEU A 374 -25.52 -0.49 16.18
N GLU A 375 -24.72 0.52 16.49
CA GLU A 375 -25.23 1.85 16.82
C GLU A 375 -25.75 2.51 15.54
N LEU A 376 -27.07 2.73 15.49
CA LEU A 376 -27.73 3.37 14.35
C LEU A 376 -27.92 4.87 14.62
N PRO A 377 -27.70 5.73 13.61
CA PRO A 377 -27.90 7.17 13.73
C PRO A 377 -29.38 7.53 13.98
N ALA A 378 -29.63 8.83 14.19
CA ALA A 378 -30.99 9.37 14.24
C ALA A 378 -31.73 9.08 12.93
N HIS A 379 -33.05 8.85 13.01
CA HIS A 379 -33.84 8.61 11.81
C HIS A 379 -34.03 9.90 11.01
N ASP A 380 -33.81 9.82 9.70
CA ASP A 380 -34.18 10.85 8.75
C ASP A 380 -35.48 10.46 8.01
N PRO A 381 -36.64 10.99 8.43
CA PRO A 381 -37.92 10.70 7.78
C PRO A 381 -38.09 11.42 6.44
N GLU A 382 -37.38 12.54 6.21
CA GLU A 382 -37.48 13.30 4.96
C GLU A 382 -36.78 12.56 3.82
N ALA A 383 -35.60 11.99 4.11
CA ALA A 383 -34.87 11.12 3.19
C ALA A 383 -35.70 9.87 2.83
N LEU A 384 -36.32 9.21 3.82
CA LEU A 384 -37.16 8.04 3.56
C LEU A 384 -38.39 8.39 2.69
N GLU A 385 -38.99 9.55 2.91
CA GLU A 385 -40.12 10.02 2.10
C GLU A 385 -39.70 10.44 0.68
N ALA A 386 -38.47 10.94 0.50
CA ALA A 386 -37.89 11.16 -0.82
C ALA A 386 -37.72 9.84 -1.60
N GLU A 387 -37.15 8.81 -0.96
CA GLU A 387 -37.03 7.46 -1.52
C GLU A 387 -38.39 6.87 -1.90
N ARG A 388 -39.39 6.99 -1.02
CA ARG A 388 -40.77 6.57 -1.29
C ARG A 388 -41.33 7.23 -2.55
N ARG A 389 -41.18 8.55 -2.68
CA ARG A 389 -41.67 9.30 -3.86
C ARG A 389 -40.94 8.88 -5.14
N MET A 390 -39.63 8.64 -5.04
CA MET A 390 -38.82 8.16 -6.15
C MET A 390 -39.29 6.78 -6.64
N PHE A 391 -39.43 5.80 -5.74
CA PHE A 391 -39.93 4.47 -6.04
C PHE A 391 -41.39 4.47 -6.50
N GLY A 392 -42.20 5.42 -6.03
CA GLY A 392 -43.56 5.62 -6.52
C GLY A 392 -43.61 6.05 -7.99
N SER A 393 -42.65 6.87 -8.40
CA SER A 393 -42.59 7.49 -9.74
C SER A 393 -41.87 6.65 -10.79
N HIS A 394 -40.99 5.74 -10.37
CA HIS A 394 -40.14 4.96 -11.28
C HIS A 394 -40.07 3.48 -10.87
N LYS A 395 -39.91 2.58 -11.85
CA LYS A 395 -39.64 1.16 -11.59
C LYS A 395 -38.15 0.92 -11.32
N TRP A 396 -37.63 1.59 -10.30
CA TRP A 396 -36.22 1.58 -9.94
C TRP A 396 -35.97 0.79 -8.65
N ALA A 397 -34.75 0.29 -8.51
CA ALA A 397 -34.23 -0.25 -7.26
C ALA A 397 -32.92 0.45 -6.88
N MET A 398 -32.71 0.63 -5.58
CA MET A 398 -31.46 1.13 -5.03
C MET A 398 -30.77 -0.02 -4.30
N ALA A 399 -29.59 -0.39 -4.77
CA ALA A 399 -28.71 -1.33 -4.10
C ALA A 399 -27.64 -0.55 -3.34
N TYR A 400 -27.34 -0.92 -2.10
CA TYR A 400 -26.34 -0.26 -1.27
C TYR A 400 -25.35 -1.27 -0.72
N VAL A 401 -24.07 -0.93 -0.81
CA VAL A 401 -23.00 -1.74 -0.24
C VAL A 401 -22.00 -0.86 0.50
N ALA A 402 -21.67 -1.26 1.72
CA ALA A 402 -20.52 -0.76 2.46
C ALA A 402 -19.34 -1.71 2.22
N PRO A 403 -18.31 -1.31 1.44
CA PRO A 403 -17.10 -2.11 1.27
C PRO A 403 -16.37 -2.32 2.61
N ARG A 404 -15.38 -3.23 2.63
CA ARG A 404 -14.67 -3.56 3.86
C ARG A 404 -14.10 -2.33 4.57
N GLY A 405 -14.20 -2.36 5.89
CA GLY A 405 -13.73 -1.27 6.74
C GLY A 405 -14.71 -0.12 6.85
N ILE A 406 -15.93 -0.24 6.31
CA ILE A 406 -17.00 0.74 6.41
C ILE A 406 -18.23 0.12 7.07
N GLY A 407 -18.95 0.93 7.83
CA GLY A 407 -20.22 0.56 8.46
C GLY A 407 -20.09 -0.70 9.34
N PRO A 408 -20.81 -1.80 9.05
CA PRO A 408 -20.77 -3.02 9.87
C PRO A 408 -19.39 -3.67 10.00
N THR A 409 -18.49 -3.35 9.07
CA THR A 409 -17.15 -3.95 9.00
C THR A 409 -16.03 -3.00 9.41
N ARG A 410 -16.40 -1.82 9.95
CA ARG A 410 -15.46 -0.80 10.38
C ARG A 410 -14.55 -1.30 11.50
N TRP A 411 -13.26 -0.99 11.40
CA TRP A 411 -12.31 -1.24 12.47
C TRP A 411 -12.47 -0.23 13.61
N SER A 412 -12.36 -0.70 14.85
CA SER A 412 -12.26 0.15 16.04
C SER A 412 -10.87 0.80 16.15
N GLY A 413 -10.82 2.01 16.68
CA GLY A 413 -9.57 2.70 16.99
C GLY A 413 -9.57 4.14 16.53
N ASP A 414 -8.51 4.87 16.87
CA ASP A 414 -8.25 6.23 16.40
C ASP A 414 -7.63 6.23 14.99
N ALA A 415 -7.45 7.43 14.42
CA ALA A 415 -6.84 7.60 13.10
C ALA A 415 -5.44 6.94 13.00
N LYS A 416 -4.65 7.00 14.10
CA LYS A 416 -3.33 6.35 14.15
C LYS A 416 -3.46 4.85 13.98
N LYS A 417 -4.40 4.20 14.68
CA LYS A 417 -4.64 2.76 14.55
C LYS A 417 -5.13 2.39 13.16
N LEU A 418 -6.02 3.19 12.57
CA LEU A 418 -6.51 2.98 11.20
C LEU A 418 -5.37 3.09 10.17
N ASN A 419 -4.43 4.02 10.35
CA ASN A 419 -3.23 4.09 9.53
C ASN A 419 -2.40 2.82 9.62
N GLN A 420 -2.23 2.25 10.82
CA GLN A 420 -1.52 0.97 10.96
C GLN A 420 -2.24 -0.19 10.27
N VAL A 421 -3.58 -0.22 10.27
CA VAL A 421 -4.36 -1.21 9.50
C VAL A 421 -4.07 -1.06 8.01
N LYS A 422 -4.14 0.15 7.46
CA LYS A 422 -3.82 0.43 6.04
C LYS A 422 -2.38 -0.02 5.68
N ARG A 423 -1.40 0.21 6.56
CA ARG A 423 -0.01 -0.24 6.35
C ARG A 423 0.13 -1.76 6.27
N ARG A 424 -0.70 -2.52 6.99
CA ARG A 424 -0.69 -4.00 6.92
C ARG A 424 -1.10 -4.51 5.53
N PHE A 425 -2.11 -3.91 4.91
CA PHE A 425 -2.51 -4.26 3.53
C PHE A 425 -1.33 -4.08 2.56
N TYR A 426 -0.66 -2.92 2.65
CA TYR A 426 0.51 -2.61 1.82
C TYR A 426 1.62 -3.66 1.91
N LEU A 427 1.90 -4.17 3.11
CA LEU A 427 2.91 -5.23 3.30
C LEU A 427 2.51 -6.56 2.66
N LEU A 428 1.22 -6.83 2.52
CA LEU A 428 0.69 -8.01 1.85
C LEU A 428 0.59 -7.85 0.33
N GLY A 429 1.06 -6.73 -0.22
CA GLY A 429 1.03 -6.43 -1.65
C GLY A 429 -0.34 -5.99 -2.17
N GLU A 430 -1.19 -5.50 -1.28
CA GLU A 430 -2.52 -4.93 -1.58
C GLU A 430 -2.65 -3.54 -0.95
N THR A 431 -3.74 -2.82 -1.23
CA THR A 431 -4.14 -1.68 -0.40
C THR A 431 -5.57 -1.91 0.08
N LEU A 432 -5.97 -1.22 1.16
CA LEU A 432 -7.36 -1.27 1.62
C LEU A 432 -8.32 -0.92 0.48
N ASP A 433 -8.03 0.17 -0.23
CA ASP A 433 -8.85 0.63 -1.36
C ASP A 433 -8.78 -0.34 -2.54
N GLY A 434 -7.62 -0.94 -2.83
CA GLY A 434 -7.53 -2.00 -3.84
C GLY A 434 -8.44 -3.18 -3.53
N MET A 435 -8.63 -3.51 -2.25
CA MET A 435 -9.57 -4.54 -1.82
C MET A 435 -11.03 -4.05 -1.75
N ARG A 436 -11.27 -2.75 -1.59
CA ARG A 436 -12.62 -2.17 -1.73
C ARG A 436 -13.07 -2.16 -3.19
N VAL A 437 -12.16 -1.92 -4.16
CA VAL A 437 -12.44 -2.14 -5.58
C VAL A 437 -12.90 -3.58 -5.81
N HIS A 438 -12.17 -4.56 -5.26
CA HIS A 438 -12.58 -5.97 -5.33
C HIS A 438 -13.96 -6.19 -4.69
N ASP A 439 -14.24 -5.62 -3.52
CA ASP A 439 -15.55 -5.71 -2.89
C ASP A 439 -16.67 -5.19 -3.79
N LEU A 440 -16.45 -4.08 -4.50
CA LEU A 440 -17.44 -3.51 -5.43
C LEU A 440 -17.66 -4.39 -6.66
N VAL A 441 -16.60 -4.97 -7.24
CA VAL A 441 -16.71 -5.96 -8.32
C VAL A 441 -17.55 -7.16 -7.86
N ARG A 442 -17.28 -7.67 -6.65
CA ARG A 442 -18.01 -8.77 -6.04
C ARG A 442 -19.47 -8.40 -5.73
N SER A 443 -19.72 -7.16 -5.33
CA SER A 443 -21.05 -6.63 -5.04
C SER A 443 -21.92 -6.55 -6.28
N ALA A 444 -21.37 -6.07 -7.41
CA ALA A 444 -22.08 -6.05 -8.68
C ALA A 444 -22.42 -7.47 -9.16
N GLY A 445 -21.48 -8.41 -9.05
CA GLY A 445 -21.75 -9.82 -9.33
C GLY A 445 -22.84 -10.40 -8.42
N ALA A 446 -22.77 -10.12 -7.11
CA ALA A 446 -23.78 -10.55 -6.14
C ALA A 446 -25.16 -9.99 -6.46
N LEU A 447 -25.25 -8.70 -6.82
CA LEU A 447 -26.48 -8.05 -7.27
C LEU A 447 -27.08 -8.79 -8.47
N ARG A 448 -26.26 -9.11 -9.48
CA ARG A 448 -26.70 -9.87 -10.67
C ARG A 448 -27.17 -11.29 -10.36
N SER A 449 -26.70 -11.88 -9.26
CA SER A 449 -27.11 -13.23 -8.82
C SER A 449 -28.46 -13.25 -8.08
N ILE A 450 -28.97 -12.09 -7.64
CA ILE A 450 -30.30 -12.00 -7.02
C ILE A 450 -31.37 -12.31 -8.08
N ARG A 451 -32.34 -13.15 -7.71
CA ARG A 451 -33.46 -13.51 -8.59
C ARG A 451 -34.14 -12.26 -9.15
N GLY A 452 -34.20 -12.16 -10.47
CA GLY A 452 -34.82 -11.05 -11.22
C GLY A 452 -33.90 -9.87 -11.52
N MET A 453 -32.62 -9.90 -11.12
CA MET A 453 -31.68 -8.79 -11.33
C MET A 453 -30.71 -8.96 -12.51
N SER A 454 -30.64 -10.16 -13.12
CA SER A 454 -29.61 -10.48 -14.11
C SER A 454 -29.67 -9.59 -15.36
N GLY A 455 -30.87 -9.17 -15.78
CA GLY A 455 -31.10 -8.37 -16.99
C GLY A 455 -31.43 -6.89 -16.77
N VAL A 456 -31.52 -6.43 -15.52
CA VAL A 456 -31.91 -5.03 -15.21
C VAL A 456 -30.80 -4.06 -15.63
N SER A 457 -31.11 -2.87 -16.14
CA SER A 457 -30.04 -1.87 -16.42
C SER A 457 -29.30 -1.52 -15.12
N LEU A 458 -27.97 -1.46 -15.14
CA LEU A 458 -27.15 -1.17 -13.94
C LEU A 458 -26.48 0.19 -14.06
N TRP A 459 -26.76 1.07 -13.11
CA TRP A 459 -25.94 2.26 -12.83
C TRP A 459 -25.12 2.03 -11.57
N MET A 460 -23.97 2.67 -11.47
CA MET A 460 -23.12 2.61 -10.30
C MET A 460 -22.76 4.04 -9.88
N GLN A 461 -22.89 4.35 -8.59
CA GLN A 461 -22.56 5.67 -8.07
C GLN A 461 -21.83 5.64 -6.73
N GLY A 462 -21.02 6.67 -6.49
CA GLY A 462 -20.27 6.87 -5.25
C GLY A 462 -19.63 8.25 -5.19
N SER A 463 -19.11 8.59 -4.02
CA SER A 463 -18.59 9.92 -3.70
C SER A 463 -17.13 9.88 -3.23
N GLY A 464 -16.38 10.95 -3.48
CA GLY A 464 -15.00 11.14 -3.00
C GLY A 464 -14.04 9.99 -3.40
N GLU A 465 -13.24 9.51 -2.43
CA GLU A 465 -12.35 8.36 -2.65
C GLU A 465 -13.12 7.08 -3.06
N MET A 466 -14.36 6.92 -2.61
CA MET A 466 -15.18 5.77 -2.99
C MET A 466 -15.67 5.88 -4.45
N ALA A 467 -15.87 7.09 -4.98
CA ALA A 467 -16.11 7.31 -6.41
C ALA A 467 -14.93 6.78 -7.25
N ALA A 468 -13.70 7.02 -6.81
CA ALA A 468 -12.52 6.46 -7.46
C ALA A 468 -12.47 4.92 -7.35
N ASN A 469 -12.74 4.34 -6.18
CA ASN A 469 -12.85 2.88 -6.03
C ASN A 469 -13.91 2.29 -7.00
N LEU A 470 -15.05 2.96 -7.12
CA LEU A 470 -16.14 2.57 -8.02
C LEU A 470 -15.75 2.71 -9.50
N LEU A 471 -15.06 3.80 -9.87
CA LEU A 471 -14.49 3.99 -11.20
C LEU A 471 -13.58 2.82 -11.59
N TYR A 472 -12.64 2.43 -10.72
CA TYR A 472 -11.78 1.28 -10.98
C TYR A 472 -12.56 -0.04 -11.06
N SER A 473 -13.58 -0.23 -10.22
CA SER A 473 -14.40 -1.45 -10.25
C SER A 473 -15.14 -1.60 -11.57
N SER A 474 -15.57 -0.49 -12.18
CA SER A 474 -16.32 -0.48 -13.45
C SER A 474 -15.52 -1.07 -14.61
N LEU A 475 -14.19 -1.01 -14.55
CA LEU A 475 -13.29 -1.64 -15.53
C LEU A 475 -13.40 -3.17 -15.55
N TYR A 476 -13.88 -3.78 -14.45
CA TYR A 476 -14.00 -5.23 -14.28
C TYR A 476 -15.45 -5.73 -14.18
N VAL A 477 -16.41 -4.82 -14.06
CA VAL A 477 -17.84 -5.16 -14.06
C VAL A 477 -18.37 -5.11 -15.50
N PRO A 478 -19.04 -6.17 -16.00
CA PRO A 478 -19.70 -6.15 -17.30
C PRO A 478 -21.02 -5.37 -17.25
N ASP A 479 -21.44 -4.84 -18.40
CA ASP A 479 -22.79 -4.30 -18.62
C ASP A 479 -23.22 -3.20 -17.63
N VAL A 480 -22.29 -2.31 -17.28
CA VAL A 480 -22.59 -1.06 -16.56
C VAL A 480 -23.06 -0.03 -17.58
N ALA A 481 -24.28 0.48 -17.42
CA ALA A 481 -24.86 1.43 -18.36
C ALA A 481 -24.42 2.87 -18.07
N ARG A 482 -24.17 3.21 -16.80
CA ARG A 482 -23.76 4.56 -16.37
C ARG A 482 -22.99 4.55 -15.05
N LEU A 483 -22.00 5.43 -14.96
CA LEU A 483 -21.32 5.83 -13.73
C LEU A 483 -21.69 7.26 -13.38
N ASP A 484 -22.09 7.48 -12.13
CA ASP A 484 -22.29 8.80 -11.54
C ASP A 484 -21.25 8.95 -10.40
N LEU A 485 -20.24 9.79 -10.63
CA LEU A 485 -19.08 9.94 -9.75
C LEU A 485 -19.09 11.33 -9.13
N HIS A 486 -19.33 11.41 -7.83
CA HIS A 486 -19.43 12.67 -7.09
C HIS A 486 -18.09 13.01 -6.44
N ASP A 487 -17.63 14.25 -6.63
CA ASP A 487 -16.39 14.80 -6.07
C ASP A 487 -15.18 13.86 -6.26
N LEU A 488 -15.07 13.31 -7.47
CA LEU A 488 -13.95 12.43 -7.84
C LEU A 488 -12.63 13.19 -7.68
N PRO A 489 -11.64 12.65 -6.94
CA PRO A 489 -10.34 13.29 -6.79
C PRO A 489 -9.67 13.57 -8.15
N ALA A 490 -8.84 14.61 -8.18
CA ALA A 490 -8.12 14.99 -9.39
C ALA A 490 -6.96 14.01 -9.71
N SER A 491 -6.35 13.44 -8.66
CA SER A 491 -5.19 12.56 -8.78
C SER A 491 -5.12 11.55 -7.63
N HIS A 492 -4.43 10.42 -7.85
CA HIS A 492 -3.97 9.52 -6.78
C HIS A 492 -2.96 10.15 -5.81
N MET A 493 -2.54 11.40 -6.04
CA MET A 493 -1.88 12.23 -5.03
C MET A 493 -2.83 12.62 -3.88
N ASP A 494 -4.13 12.74 -4.16
CA ASP A 494 -5.17 13.15 -3.22
C ASP A 494 -5.98 11.96 -2.66
N GLY A 495 -5.73 10.75 -3.18
CA GLY A 495 -6.41 9.52 -2.79
C GLY A 495 -7.42 9.02 -3.84
N PRO A 496 -7.91 7.77 -3.72
CA PRO A 496 -7.45 6.73 -2.80
C PRO A 496 -6.05 6.22 -3.18
N ALA A 497 -5.43 5.47 -2.27
CA ALA A 497 -4.07 4.99 -2.45
C ALA A 497 -4.00 3.54 -2.95
N TYR A 498 -3.19 3.32 -3.97
CA TYR A 498 -2.99 2.03 -4.64
C TYR A 498 -1.50 1.79 -4.85
N LEU A 499 -1.02 0.56 -4.75
CA LEU A 499 0.40 0.26 -4.98
C LEU A 499 0.83 0.61 -6.41
N ASN A 500 1.84 1.48 -6.59
CA ASN A 500 2.44 1.83 -7.88
C ASN A 500 1.50 2.46 -8.93
N VAL A 501 0.27 2.85 -8.60
CA VAL A 501 -0.69 3.30 -9.62
C VAL A 501 -0.20 4.49 -10.43
N LEU A 502 0.46 5.47 -9.79
CA LEU A 502 1.01 6.67 -10.45
C LEU A 502 2.22 6.37 -11.34
N ARG A 503 2.69 5.11 -11.37
CA ARG A 503 3.70 4.63 -12.32
C ARG A 503 3.08 3.95 -13.55
N ILE A 504 1.75 3.87 -13.58
CA ILE A 504 0.96 3.26 -14.65
C ILE A 504 0.06 4.31 -15.29
N LEU A 505 -0.73 5.02 -14.48
CA LEU A 505 -1.71 6.03 -14.90
C LEU A 505 -2.17 6.90 -13.72
N ASP A 506 -3.02 7.90 -14.00
CA ASP A 506 -3.77 8.64 -12.97
C ASP A 506 -5.30 8.61 -13.22
N LEU A 507 -6.08 9.25 -12.36
CA LEU A 507 -7.54 9.24 -12.39
C LEU A 507 -8.14 9.72 -13.72
N PRO A 508 -7.67 10.80 -14.37
CA PRO A 508 -8.20 11.20 -15.68
C PRO A 508 -8.04 10.11 -16.76
N GLN A 509 -6.96 9.34 -16.73
CA GLN A 509 -6.78 8.22 -17.66
C GLN A 509 -7.75 7.09 -17.32
N THR A 510 -8.01 6.85 -16.05
CA THR A 510 -8.98 5.84 -15.60
C THR A 510 -10.41 6.20 -16.05
N VAL A 511 -10.78 7.49 -15.97
CA VAL A 511 -12.05 7.99 -16.50
C VAL A 511 -12.14 7.73 -18.00
N ALA A 512 -11.09 8.04 -18.77
CA ALA A 512 -11.04 7.78 -20.20
C ALA A 512 -11.17 6.28 -20.55
N LEU A 513 -10.61 5.38 -19.74
CA LEU A 513 -10.79 3.92 -19.91
C LEU A 513 -12.23 3.46 -19.66
N ALA A 514 -12.95 4.12 -18.74
CA ALA A 514 -14.33 3.79 -18.44
C ALA A 514 -15.29 4.27 -19.54
N THR A 515 -15.03 5.42 -20.19
CA THR A 515 -15.94 6.01 -21.19
C THR A 515 -16.13 5.17 -22.45
N GLU A 516 -15.19 4.27 -22.76
CA GLU A 516 -15.32 3.30 -23.85
C GLU A 516 -16.42 2.26 -23.60
N ARG A 517 -16.71 1.97 -22.33
CA ARG A 517 -17.60 0.85 -21.93
C ARG A 517 -18.90 1.31 -21.30
N THR A 518 -18.91 2.47 -20.67
CA THR A 518 -20.05 2.99 -19.93
C THR A 518 -20.12 4.51 -20.09
N ARG A 519 -21.33 5.06 -20.00
CA ARG A 519 -21.47 6.50 -19.84
C ARG A 519 -20.89 6.93 -18.50
N VAL A 520 -20.05 7.96 -18.49
CA VAL A 520 -19.46 8.52 -17.26
C VAL A 520 -19.95 9.95 -17.06
N VAL A 521 -20.47 10.24 -15.88
CA VAL A 521 -20.86 11.59 -15.47
C VAL A 521 -20.14 11.92 -14.18
N LEU A 522 -19.35 12.99 -14.20
CA LEU A 522 -18.69 13.54 -13.02
C LEU A 522 -19.54 14.67 -12.46
N TYR A 523 -19.77 14.68 -11.15
CA TYR A 523 -20.36 15.81 -10.44
C TYR A 523 -19.24 16.46 -9.62
N GLN A 524 -18.89 17.68 -10.00
CA GLN A 524 -17.79 18.43 -9.43
C GLN A 524 -18.28 19.79 -8.94
N THR A 525 -17.73 20.28 -7.84
CA THR A 525 -18.13 21.58 -7.25
C THR A 525 -18.11 22.72 -8.28
N GLU A 526 -17.05 22.80 -9.10
CA GLU A 526 -16.89 23.83 -10.13
C GLU A 526 -17.33 23.38 -11.53
N ALA A 527 -17.90 22.18 -11.67
CA ALA A 527 -18.22 21.57 -12.98
C ALA A 527 -17.02 21.47 -13.94
N GLU A 528 -15.80 21.46 -13.40
CA GLU A 528 -14.55 21.33 -14.15
C GLU A 528 -13.81 20.05 -13.76
N TYR A 529 -13.10 19.46 -14.72
CA TYR A 529 -12.22 18.31 -14.52
C TYR A 529 -11.12 18.33 -15.59
N ASP A 530 -10.11 17.49 -15.43
CA ASP A 530 -9.05 17.31 -16.44
C ASP A 530 -9.66 17.00 -17.82
N GLY A 531 -9.12 17.63 -18.87
CA GLY A 531 -9.65 17.55 -20.23
C GLY A 531 -9.28 16.26 -20.99
N PHE A 532 -8.39 15.42 -20.46
CA PHE A 532 -7.94 14.19 -21.12
C PHE A 532 -9.08 13.23 -21.51
N PRO A 533 -10.05 12.90 -20.64
CA PRO A 533 -11.16 12.02 -21.02
C PRO A 533 -11.99 12.55 -22.18
N GLY A 534 -12.24 13.87 -22.21
CA GLY A 534 -12.97 14.52 -23.31
C GLY A 534 -12.24 14.39 -24.64
N LYS A 535 -10.92 14.58 -24.65
CA LYS A 535 -10.08 14.42 -25.84
C LYS A 535 -10.08 12.98 -26.36
N VAL A 536 -10.05 12.00 -25.46
CA VAL A 536 -10.14 10.56 -25.84
C VAL A 536 -11.52 10.26 -26.44
N VAL A 537 -12.60 10.75 -25.83
CA VAL A 537 -13.98 10.58 -26.35
C VAL A 537 -14.14 11.17 -27.75
N GLU A 538 -13.57 12.35 -27.99
CA GLU A 538 -13.56 13.00 -29.30
C GLU A 538 -12.75 12.20 -30.32
N ALA A 539 -11.51 11.81 -29.98
CA ALA A 539 -10.63 11.05 -30.85
C ALA A 539 -11.22 9.69 -31.28
N LEU A 540 -11.94 9.02 -30.37
CA LEU A 540 -12.56 7.71 -30.62
C LEU A 540 -13.99 7.81 -31.18
N GLY A 541 -14.57 9.01 -31.29
CA GLY A 541 -15.93 9.19 -31.80
C GLY A 541 -17.03 8.55 -30.93
N LEU A 542 -16.83 8.45 -29.62
CA LEU A 542 -17.76 7.77 -28.68
C LEU A 542 -19.09 8.52 -28.46
N GLY A 543 -19.21 9.73 -29.01
CA GLY A 543 -20.39 10.59 -28.91
C GLY A 543 -20.41 11.42 -27.63
N SER A 544 -21.08 12.57 -27.69
CA SER A 544 -21.09 13.59 -26.61
C SER A 544 -21.75 13.15 -25.30
N LYS A 545 -22.44 12.00 -25.30
CA LYS A 545 -23.06 11.44 -24.09
C LYS A 545 -22.14 10.47 -23.34
N ALA A 546 -21.02 10.04 -23.92
CA ALA A 546 -20.10 9.09 -23.29
C ALA A 546 -19.45 9.67 -22.03
N PHE A 547 -19.15 10.97 -22.03
CA PHE A 547 -18.53 11.68 -20.91
C PHE A 547 -19.22 13.03 -20.69
N GLY A 548 -19.42 13.41 -19.43
CA GLY A 548 -19.85 14.75 -19.08
C GLY A 548 -19.44 15.14 -17.67
N VAL A 549 -19.18 16.43 -17.47
CA VAL A 549 -18.94 17.03 -16.16
C VAL A 549 -20.10 17.95 -15.84
N ARG A 550 -20.61 17.87 -14.62
CA ARG A 550 -21.76 18.63 -14.12
C ARG A 550 -21.39 19.27 -12.80
N LYS A 551 -22.12 20.33 -12.45
CA LYS A 551 -22.01 20.94 -11.13
C LYS A 551 -22.66 20.02 -10.09
N SER A 552 -22.00 19.79 -8.96
CA SER A 552 -22.60 19.11 -7.81
C SER A 552 -23.84 19.88 -7.34
N LEU A 553 -24.93 19.18 -6.99
CA LEU A 553 -26.11 19.84 -6.43
C LEU A 553 -25.86 20.14 -4.94
N PRO A 554 -26.35 21.27 -4.41
CA PRO A 554 -26.21 21.55 -2.99
C PRO A 554 -27.03 20.54 -2.17
N GLY A 555 -26.33 19.70 -1.39
CA GLY A 555 -26.94 18.69 -0.51
C GLY A 555 -26.87 17.25 -1.02
N ASP A 556 -26.11 16.96 -2.09
CA ASP A 556 -25.71 15.60 -2.48
C ASP A 556 -24.49 15.11 -1.68
#